data_AF-A0A1J5R073-F1
#
_entry.id   AF-A0A1J5R073-F1
#
_cell.length_a   1.000
_cell.length_b   1.000
_cell.length_c   1.000
_cell.angle_alpha   90.00
_cell.angle_beta   90.00
_cell.angle_gamma   90.00
#
_symmetry.space_group_name_H-M   'P 1'
#
loop_
_entity.id
_entity.type
_entity.pdbx_description
1 polymer ?
#
loop_
_entity_poly.entity_id
_entity_poly.type
_entity_poly.pdbx_seq_one_letter_code
_entity_poly.pdbx_strand_id
1 'polypeptide(L)'
;MTLARGLSRDARIRLGLSALTAVGLLVALPGVAQAAVVPVPLGTADPFAVLAGQKISNTGATTITGDVGLSPGAGSSSITGFTPGVTLNGTLHDADAVALDAQAALGTAYTNAAGQSPATAIPTELGGTKLGPGVYSSGTYGLTGTLTLDGGGDPNAVFVFTAASTLITGSGSSIALINDAQACHVFWQVTSSATLGSGSHFAGTILALTSISLDTGATVDGRVLARNGAVTLQGNTITRPVCAAPAATTAPAVRSQVTAVPVGAVSTGDGSTSGGSSPVGLALIGALAVAGIGGASWFVTRRRSVG
;
A
#
# COMPACT_ATOMS: atom_id res chain seq x y z
N MET A 1 -88.07 11.94 -32.95
CA MET A 1 -88.79 10.66 -33.05
C MET A 1 -87.74 9.57 -33.14
N THR A 2 -87.50 8.65 -32.20
CA THR A 2 -88.28 8.18 -31.06
C THR A 2 -87.32 7.48 -30.08
N LEU A 3 -87.57 7.66 -28.78
CA LEU A 3 -86.87 7.10 -27.61
C LEU A 3 -86.93 5.56 -27.50
N ALA A 4 -85.91 4.97 -26.84
CA ALA A 4 -86.00 4.01 -25.71
C ALA A 4 -84.58 3.50 -25.37
N ARG A 5 -83.93 3.85 -24.25
CA ARG A 5 -84.06 3.38 -22.84
C ARG A 5 -84.11 1.85 -22.65
N GLY A 6 -83.11 1.32 -21.94
CA GLY A 6 -83.08 0.00 -21.28
C GLY A 6 -81.65 -0.35 -20.87
N LEU A 7 -81.20 0.05 -19.66
CA LEU A 7 -81.23 -0.68 -18.39
C LEU A 7 -79.92 -1.45 -18.09
N SER A 8 -79.45 -1.18 -16.87
CA SER A 8 -78.21 -1.59 -16.22
C SER A 8 -78.02 -3.10 -16.07
N ARG A 9 -76.76 -3.55 -16.15
CA ARG A 9 -76.28 -4.71 -15.38
C ARG A 9 -74.88 -4.46 -14.84
N ASP A 10 -74.82 -4.40 -13.51
CA ASP A 10 -73.61 -4.44 -12.69
C ASP A 10 -72.81 -5.71 -12.98
N ALA A 11 -71.53 -5.55 -13.33
CA ALA A 11 -70.55 -6.63 -13.35
C ALA A 11 -69.45 -6.33 -12.33
N ARG A 12 -69.60 -6.91 -11.13
CA ARG A 12 -68.55 -6.94 -10.10
C ARG A 12 -67.40 -7.80 -10.59
N ILE A 13 -66.31 -7.19 -11.07
CA ILE A 13 -65.09 -7.91 -11.43
C ILE A 13 -64.20 -8.02 -10.18
N ARG A 14 -63.93 -9.27 -9.80
CA ARG A 14 -63.13 -9.66 -8.64
C ARG A 14 -61.65 -9.39 -8.93
N LEU A 15 -60.96 -8.68 -8.02
CA LEU A 15 -59.50 -8.55 -8.03
C LEU A 15 -58.87 -9.95 -7.81
N GLY A 16 -58.20 -10.47 -8.84
CA GLY A 16 -57.31 -11.62 -8.71
C GLY A 16 -55.96 -11.16 -8.20
N LEU A 17 -55.59 -11.60 -6.99
CA LEU A 17 -54.28 -11.36 -6.39
C LEU A 17 -53.29 -12.37 -7.00
N SER A 18 -52.60 -11.98 -8.07
CA SER A 18 -51.54 -12.78 -8.68
C SER A 18 -50.25 -12.63 -7.87
N ALA A 19 -49.95 -13.61 -7.01
CA ALA A 19 -48.68 -13.69 -6.30
C ALA A 19 -47.56 -14.09 -7.29
N LEU A 20 -46.82 -13.10 -7.81
CA LEU A 20 -45.57 -13.32 -8.53
C LEU A 20 -44.44 -13.57 -7.52
N THR A 21 -44.12 -14.84 -7.28
CA THR A 21 -42.86 -15.22 -6.62
C THR A 21 -41.72 -15.08 -7.62
N ALA A 22 -41.05 -13.91 -7.59
CA ALA A 22 -39.81 -13.70 -8.31
C ALA A 22 -38.66 -14.39 -7.57
N VAL A 23 -38.20 -15.53 -8.10
CA VAL A 23 -36.93 -16.13 -7.68
C VAL A 23 -35.82 -15.26 -8.26
N GLY A 24 -35.24 -14.40 -7.42
CA GLY A 24 -34.09 -13.58 -7.78
C GLY A 24 -32.85 -14.45 -7.97
N LEU A 25 -32.41 -14.62 -9.22
CA LEU A 25 -31.12 -15.21 -9.54
C LEU A 25 -30.01 -14.25 -9.08
N LEU A 26 -29.33 -14.61 -7.99
CA LEU A 26 -28.17 -13.88 -7.49
C LEU A 26 -26.99 -14.12 -8.46
N VAL A 27 -26.81 -13.23 -9.43
CA VAL A 27 -25.62 -13.24 -10.29
C VAL A 27 -24.44 -12.76 -9.44
N ALA A 28 -23.64 -13.70 -8.96
CA ALA A 28 -22.34 -13.40 -8.37
C ALA A 28 -21.43 -12.85 -9.49
N LEU A 29 -21.26 -11.52 -9.52
CA LEU A 29 -20.26 -10.89 -10.37
C LEU A 29 -18.88 -11.38 -9.90
N PRO A 30 -18.02 -11.88 -10.79
CA PRO A 30 -16.64 -12.19 -10.41
C PRO A 30 -15.98 -10.89 -9.97
N GLY A 31 -15.63 -10.81 -8.68
CA GLY A 31 -14.79 -9.74 -8.16
C GLY A 31 -13.48 -9.74 -8.94
N VAL A 32 -13.15 -8.63 -9.60
CA VAL A 32 -11.83 -8.46 -10.18
C VAL A 32 -10.83 -8.50 -9.03
N ALA A 33 -10.00 -9.55 -8.99
CA ALA A 33 -8.88 -9.61 -8.06
C ALA A 33 -7.89 -8.52 -8.46
N GLN A 34 -7.99 -7.36 -7.83
CA GLN A 34 -6.98 -6.31 -7.94
C GLN A 34 -5.73 -6.85 -7.27
N ALA A 35 -4.62 -6.90 -8.00
CA ALA A 35 -3.32 -7.21 -7.41
C ALA A 35 -3.08 -6.23 -6.27
N ALA A 36 -2.81 -6.74 -5.07
CA ALA A 36 -2.54 -5.90 -3.90
C ALA A 36 -1.30 -5.04 -4.19
N VAL A 37 -1.48 -3.72 -4.18
CA VAL A 37 -0.37 -2.76 -4.29
C VAL A 37 0.51 -2.93 -3.07
N VAL A 38 1.82 -3.10 -3.29
CA VAL A 38 2.77 -3.34 -2.21
C VAL A 38 3.32 -1.99 -1.73
N PRO A 39 3.43 -1.75 -0.41
CA PRO A 39 4.08 -0.56 0.11
C PRO A 39 5.51 -0.41 -0.42
N VAL A 40 5.93 0.82 -0.73
CA VAL A 40 7.30 1.07 -1.19
C VAL A 40 8.26 0.97 0.00
N PRO A 41 9.23 0.05 0.00
CA PRO A 41 10.16 -0.10 1.12
C PRO A 41 11.16 1.07 1.14
N LEU A 42 11.07 1.93 2.16
CA LEU A 42 11.97 3.09 2.31
C LEU A 42 13.34 2.72 2.89
N GLY A 43 13.47 1.55 3.51
CA GLY A 43 14.73 1.11 4.13
C GLY A 43 15.26 2.12 5.14
N THR A 44 16.55 2.41 5.08
CA THR A 44 17.22 3.40 5.95
C THR A 44 16.81 4.86 5.66
N ALA A 45 16.04 5.14 4.60
CA ALA A 45 15.44 6.45 4.38
C ALA A 45 14.15 6.67 5.20
N ASP A 46 13.59 5.61 5.81
CA ASP A 46 12.34 5.71 6.58
C ASP A 46 12.34 6.78 7.69
N PRO A 47 13.37 6.95 8.54
CA PRO A 47 13.33 7.93 9.62
C PRO A 47 13.45 9.39 9.14
N PHE A 48 13.82 9.64 7.88
CA PHE A 48 14.03 10.97 7.34
C PHE A 48 12.71 11.64 6.95
N ALA A 49 12.50 12.86 7.44
CA ALA A 49 11.47 13.77 6.94
C ALA A 49 11.96 14.53 5.71
N VAL A 50 13.25 14.88 5.68
CA VAL A 50 13.91 15.58 4.59
C VAL A 50 15.19 14.85 4.23
N LEU A 51 15.39 14.52 2.95
CA LEU A 51 16.63 13.96 2.44
C LEU A 51 16.97 14.63 1.11
N ALA A 52 18.21 15.08 0.93
CA ALA A 52 18.65 15.75 -0.29
C ALA A 52 20.02 15.29 -0.77
N GLY A 53 20.24 15.37 -2.08
CA GLY A 53 21.51 15.03 -2.72
C GLY A 53 22.56 16.12 -2.57
N GLN A 54 22.18 17.36 -2.89
CA GLN A 54 23.14 18.45 -3.15
C GLN A 54 23.05 19.61 -2.17
N LYS A 55 21.83 20.01 -1.79
CA LYS A 55 21.60 21.19 -0.96
C LYS A 55 20.27 21.09 -0.20
N ILE A 56 20.23 21.62 1.02
CA ILE A 56 19.00 21.95 1.74
C ILE A 56 19.05 23.43 2.12
N SER A 57 18.06 24.20 1.70
CA SER A 57 17.97 25.61 2.06
C SER A 57 16.61 25.95 2.65
N ASN A 58 16.61 26.77 3.69
CA ASN A 58 15.42 27.25 4.37
C ASN A 58 15.38 28.79 4.40
N THR A 59 14.18 29.35 4.23
CA THR A 59 13.86 30.76 4.51
C THR A 59 12.66 30.85 5.44
N GLY A 60 12.71 31.68 6.47
CA GLY A 60 11.62 31.80 7.45
C GLY A 60 11.60 30.64 8.47
N ALA A 61 10.53 30.57 9.25
CA ALA A 61 10.40 29.63 10.37
C ALA A 61 9.79 28.29 9.91
N THR A 62 10.62 27.26 9.82
CA THR A 62 10.24 25.91 9.41
C THR A 62 10.30 24.95 10.61
N THR A 63 9.35 24.02 10.69
CA THR A 63 9.34 22.93 11.67
C THR A 63 9.46 21.59 10.95
N ILE A 64 10.41 20.75 11.38
CA ILE A 64 10.64 19.43 10.82
C ILE A 64 10.55 18.40 11.95
N THR A 65 9.67 17.41 11.79
CA THR A 65 9.56 16.26 12.70
C THR A 65 10.01 15.00 11.98
N GLY A 66 11.21 14.53 12.35
CA GLY A 66 11.96 13.48 11.69
C GLY A 66 13.35 13.93 11.27
N ASP A 67 14.18 12.99 10.84
CA ASP A 67 15.58 13.27 10.57
C ASP A 67 15.74 14.08 9.27
N VAL A 68 16.84 14.83 9.20
CA VAL A 68 17.23 15.60 8.02
C VAL A 68 18.56 15.07 7.53
N GLY A 69 18.65 14.71 6.25
CA GLY A 69 19.86 14.13 5.67
C GLY A 69 20.32 14.86 4.42
N LEU A 70 21.63 15.07 4.30
CA LEU A 70 22.27 15.57 3.09
C LEU A 70 23.45 14.67 2.75
N SER A 71 23.49 14.14 1.51
CA SER A 71 24.65 13.40 0.98
C SER A 71 24.50 13.24 -0.54
N PRO A 72 25.56 13.36 -1.36
CA PRO A 72 26.95 13.63 -1.00
C PRO A 72 27.27 15.12 -0.81
N GLY A 73 26.31 16.03 -1.01
CA GLY A 73 26.46 17.41 -0.56
C GLY A 73 26.84 17.47 0.93
N ALA A 74 27.56 18.51 1.35
CA ALA A 74 28.06 18.60 2.71
C ALA A 74 28.25 20.05 3.19
N GLY A 75 28.11 20.26 4.49
CA GLY A 75 28.57 21.46 5.19
C GLY A 75 27.65 22.68 5.06
N SER A 76 28.04 23.76 5.75
CA SER A 76 27.21 24.96 5.94
C SER A 76 26.88 25.75 4.67
N SER A 77 27.59 25.51 3.56
CA SER A 77 27.23 26.07 2.25
C SER A 77 26.09 25.30 1.57
N SER A 78 25.95 24.02 1.90
CA SER A 78 24.92 23.14 1.37
C SER A 78 23.70 23.03 2.29
N ILE A 79 23.86 23.29 3.60
CA ILE A 79 22.74 23.37 4.55
C ILE A 79 22.64 24.81 5.05
N THR A 80 21.70 25.58 4.50
CA THR A 80 21.59 27.03 4.73
C THR A 80 20.25 27.42 5.34
N GLY A 81 20.23 28.42 6.24
CA GLY A 81 19.00 28.97 6.81
C GLY A 81 18.39 28.17 7.96
N PHE A 82 19.12 27.21 8.52
CA PHE A 82 18.68 26.38 9.65
C PHE A 82 18.74 27.13 10.99
N THR A 83 19.72 28.01 11.17
CA THR A 83 19.85 28.80 12.40
C THR A 83 19.48 30.25 12.14
N PRO A 84 18.47 30.84 12.83
CA PRO A 84 17.49 30.21 13.74
C PRO A 84 16.25 29.63 13.02
N GLY A 85 16.27 29.56 11.68
CA GLY A 85 15.07 29.35 10.87
C GLY A 85 14.42 27.96 10.95
N VAL A 86 15.04 26.94 11.53
CA VAL A 86 14.49 25.58 11.60
C VAL A 86 14.37 25.11 13.04
N THR A 87 13.18 24.68 13.44
CA THR A 87 12.95 23.84 14.61
C THR A 87 12.96 22.39 14.17
N LEU A 88 14.04 21.67 14.52
CA LEU A 88 14.22 20.27 14.15
C LEU A 88 13.92 19.35 15.34
N ASN A 89 12.89 18.52 15.20
CA ASN A 89 12.54 17.42 16.10
C ASN A 89 13.06 16.10 15.50
N GLY A 90 14.38 15.95 15.47
CA GLY A 90 15.08 14.84 14.85
C GLY A 90 16.59 15.09 14.87
N THR A 91 17.33 14.30 14.10
CA THR A 91 18.78 14.44 13.95
C THR A 91 19.13 15.00 12.58
N LEU A 92 20.11 15.90 12.54
CA LEU A 92 20.71 16.37 11.30
C LEU A 92 21.92 15.49 10.94
N HIS A 93 21.86 14.84 9.79
CA HIS A 93 22.91 14.02 9.21
C HIS A 93 23.52 14.74 7.99
N ASP A 94 24.74 15.23 8.14
CA ASP A 94 25.46 16.01 7.12
C ASP A 94 26.64 15.20 6.58
N ALA A 95 26.45 14.61 5.40
CA ALA A 95 27.42 13.77 4.68
C ALA A 95 28.04 12.63 5.51
N ASP A 96 27.30 12.13 6.51
CA ASP A 96 27.72 10.98 7.30
C ASP A 96 27.26 9.64 6.69
N ALA A 97 27.63 8.53 7.34
CA ALA A 97 27.26 7.20 6.89
C ALA A 97 25.73 6.98 6.87
N VAL A 98 24.99 7.60 7.80
CA VAL A 98 23.54 7.45 7.89
C VAL A 98 22.85 8.14 6.72
N ALA A 99 23.25 9.37 6.38
CA ALA A 99 22.75 10.09 5.21
C ALA A 99 23.13 9.39 3.90
N LEU A 100 24.35 8.82 3.82
CA LEU A 100 24.79 8.04 2.66
C LEU A 100 23.93 6.79 2.46
N ASP A 101 23.72 6.00 3.51
CA ASP A 101 22.90 4.80 3.45
C ASP A 101 21.44 5.14 3.13
N ALA A 102 20.92 6.23 3.68
CA ALA A 102 19.58 6.72 3.39
C ALA A 102 19.41 7.12 1.90
N GLN A 103 20.42 7.75 1.28
CA GLN A 103 20.40 8.06 -0.16
C GLN A 103 20.40 6.79 -1.03
N ALA A 104 21.15 5.76 -0.64
CA ALA A 104 21.13 4.48 -1.34
C ALA A 104 19.76 3.79 -1.22
N ALA A 105 19.16 3.80 -0.02
CA ALA A 105 17.82 3.27 0.21
C ALA A 105 16.75 4.06 -0.56
N LEU A 106 16.85 5.39 -0.61
CA LEU A 106 16.00 6.24 -1.45
C LEU A 106 16.09 5.84 -2.93
N GLY A 107 17.30 5.55 -3.43
CA GLY A 107 17.47 5.04 -4.79
C GLY A 107 16.72 3.72 -5.04
N THR A 108 16.78 2.80 -4.07
CA THR A 108 16.06 1.52 -4.14
C THR A 108 14.55 1.71 -4.08
N ALA A 109 14.05 2.55 -3.16
CA ALA A 109 12.64 2.89 -3.03
C ALA A 109 12.09 3.54 -4.31
N TYR A 110 12.86 4.47 -4.90
CA TYR A 110 12.52 5.12 -6.16
C TYR A 110 12.35 4.10 -7.29
N THR A 111 13.30 3.18 -7.46
CA THR A 111 13.22 2.13 -8.49
C THR A 111 12.10 1.14 -8.22
N ASN A 112 11.82 0.80 -6.96
CA ASN A 112 10.67 -0.03 -6.59
C ASN A 112 9.35 0.63 -6.99
N ALA A 113 9.14 1.90 -6.62
CA ALA A 113 7.93 2.65 -6.94
C ALA A 113 7.73 2.76 -8.46
N ALA A 114 8.78 3.08 -9.21
CA ALA A 114 8.73 3.17 -10.67
C ALA A 114 8.46 1.82 -11.36
N GLY A 115 8.80 0.70 -10.72
CA GLY A 115 8.60 -0.65 -11.24
C GLY A 115 7.24 -1.27 -10.93
N GLN A 116 6.38 -0.61 -10.15
CA GLN A 116 5.08 -1.18 -9.78
C GLN A 116 4.14 -1.23 -10.99
N SER A 117 3.50 -2.38 -11.20
CA SER A 117 2.60 -2.61 -12.32
C SER A 117 1.48 -3.60 -11.96
N PRO A 118 0.32 -3.56 -12.65
CA PRO A 118 -0.05 -2.59 -13.68
C PRO A 118 -0.34 -1.20 -13.09
N ALA A 119 0.09 -0.14 -13.80
CA ALA A 119 -0.23 1.24 -13.44
C ALA A 119 -1.42 1.75 -14.26
N THR A 120 -2.39 2.37 -13.57
CA THR A 120 -3.56 2.99 -14.21
C THR A 120 -3.20 4.39 -14.67
N ALA A 121 -3.26 4.65 -15.99
CA ALA A 121 -3.06 5.98 -16.51
C ALA A 121 -4.22 6.90 -16.11
N ILE A 122 -3.90 8.05 -15.51
CA ILE A 122 -4.87 9.06 -15.08
C ILE A 122 -4.52 10.44 -15.65
N PRO A 123 -5.50 11.37 -15.72
CA PRO A 123 -5.24 12.74 -16.13
C PRO A 123 -4.17 13.43 -15.28
N THR A 124 -3.53 14.44 -15.86
CA THR A 124 -2.52 15.25 -15.16
C THR A 124 -3.10 15.99 -13.96
N GLU A 125 -4.30 16.57 -14.08
CA GLU A 125 -4.94 17.30 -12.98
C GLU A 125 -5.63 16.32 -12.03
N LEU A 126 -5.22 16.37 -10.76
CA LEU A 126 -5.72 15.52 -9.67
C LEU A 126 -6.85 16.18 -8.86
N GLY A 127 -6.99 17.50 -8.99
CA GLY A 127 -7.99 18.31 -8.32
C GLY A 127 -9.42 17.89 -8.62
N GLY A 128 -10.24 17.77 -7.57
CA GLY A 128 -11.64 17.37 -7.67
C GLY A 128 -11.84 15.86 -7.91
N THR A 129 -10.75 15.08 -7.92
CA THR A 129 -10.82 13.62 -8.11
C THR A 129 -10.82 12.87 -6.78
N LYS A 130 -11.32 11.65 -6.84
CA LYS A 130 -11.30 10.69 -5.74
C LYS A 130 -10.73 9.37 -6.26
N LEU A 131 -9.69 8.88 -5.60
CA LEU A 131 -8.97 7.66 -5.99
C LEU A 131 -9.01 6.64 -4.85
N GLY A 132 -9.17 5.37 -5.20
CA GLY A 132 -8.98 4.25 -4.28
C GLY A 132 -7.52 3.80 -4.22
N PRO A 133 -7.22 2.72 -3.49
CA PRO A 133 -5.86 2.16 -3.44
C PRO A 133 -5.43 1.69 -4.84
N GLY A 134 -4.18 1.96 -5.23
CA GLY A 134 -3.77 1.73 -6.61
C GLY A 134 -2.39 2.26 -6.96
N VAL A 135 -1.88 1.79 -8.11
CA VAL A 135 -0.73 2.37 -8.81
C VAL A 135 -1.25 3.22 -9.96
N TYR A 136 -0.82 4.47 -10.02
CA TYR A 136 -1.27 5.49 -10.97
C TYR A 136 -0.09 6.06 -11.73
N SER A 137 -0.30 6.36 -13.01
CA SER A 137 0.73 6.96 -13.87
C SER A 137 0.20 8.16 -14.65
N SER A 138 1.07 9.14 -14.86
CA SER A 138 0.83 10.27 -15.77
C SER A 138 2.14 10.86 -16.29
N GLY A 139 2.04 11.69 -17.33
CA GLY A 139 3.20 12.44 -17.84
C GLY A 139 3.72 13.44 -16.80
N THR A 140 2.81 14.18 -16.19
CA THR A 140 3.01 15.12 -15.10
C THR A 140 1.80 15.05 -14.18
N TYR A 141 1.96 15.50 -12.93
CA TYR A 141 0.85 15.74 -12.02
C TYR A 141 0.72 17.22 -11.68
N GLY A 142 -0.49 17.72 -11.78
CA GLY A 142 -0.95 18.99 -11.26
C GLY A 142 -2.00 18.75 -10.18
N LEU A 143 -2.00 19.58 -9.15
CA LEU A 143 -3.04 19.54 -8.12
C LEU A 143 -3.59 20.94 -7.86
N THR A 144 -4.79 21.20 -8.35
CA THR A 144 -5.56 22.42 -8.08
C THR A 144 -6.81 22.07 -7.26
N GLY A 145 -6.94 22.62 -6.06
CA GLY A 145 -8.02 22.23 -5.14
C GLY A 145 -7.69 20.95 -4.37
N THR A 146 -8.64 20.01 -4.28
CA THR A 146 -8.51 18.82 -3.41
C THR A 146 -8.43 17.53 -4.19
N LEU A 147 -7.43 16.70 -3.91
CA LEU A 147 -7.39 15.27 -4.25
C LEU A 147 -7.88 14.47 -3.05
N THR A 148 -8.80 13.53 -3.25
CA THR A 148 -9.27 12.63 -2.19
C THR A 148 -8.70 11.23 -2.40
N LEU A 149 -8.00 10.70 -1.41
CA LEU A 149 -7.56 9.30 -1.36
C LEU A 149 -8.45 8.53 -0.38
N ASP A 150 -9.14 7.53 -0.89
CA ASP A 150 -10.10 6.72 -0.14
C ASP A 150 -9.51 5.34 0.13
N GLY A 151 -9.21 5.04 1.40
CA GLY A 151 -8.66 3.76 1.80
C GLY A 151 -9.68 2.62 1.76
N GLY A 152 -10.97 2.91 1.53
CA GLY A 152 -12.02 1.91 1.46
C GLY A 152 -12.26 1.17 2.78
N GLY A 153 -11.79 1.72 3.91
CA GLY A 153 -11.81 1.06 5.22
C GLY A 153 -10.64 0.10 5.47
N ASP A 154 -9.62 0.10 4.61
CA ASP A 154 -8.38 -0.66 4.82
C ASP A 154 -7.25 0.27 5.30
N PRO A 155 -6.79 0.15 6.56
CA PRO A 155 -5.65 0.94 7.05
C PRO A 155 -4.34 0.65 6.31
N ASN A 156 -4.25 -0.47 5.58
CA ASN A 156 -3.10 -0.83 4.77
C ASN A 156 -3.26 -0.43 3.29
N ALA A 157 -4.28 0.36 2.95
CA ALA A 157 -4.49 0.89 1.62
C ALA A 157 -3.24 1.65 1.10
N VAL A 158 -2.69 1.20 -0.02
CA VAL A 158 -1.49 1.79 -0.64
C VAL A 158 -1.84 2.56 -1.90
N PHE A 159 -1.21 3.73 -2.04
CA PHE A 159 -1.32 4.60 -3.20
C PHE A 159 0.08 4.91 -3.73
N VAL A 160 0.35 4.56 -4.99
CA VAL A 160 1.63 4.86 -5.65
C VAL A 160 1.35 5.68 -6.90
N PHE A 161 1.94 6.87 -6.97
CA PHE A 161 1.85 7.77 -8.11
C PHE A 161 3.20 7.84 -8.82
N THR A 162 3.20 7.68 -10.14
CA THR A 162 4.39 7.77 -10.99
C THR A 162 4.24 8.90 -12.00
N ALA A 163 5.11 9.90 -11.91
CA ALA A 163 5.19 11.02 -12.85
C ALA A 163 6.42 10.89 -13.73
N ALA A 164 6.22 10.86 -15.05
CA ALA A 164 7.33 10.85 -16.01
C ALA A 164 8.11 12.18 -16.05
N SER A 165 7.55 13.25 -15.46
CA SER A 165 8.25 14.52 -15.26
C SER A 165 7.86 15.12 -13.89
N THR A 166 7.16 16.25 -13.84
CA THR A 166 6.97 17.06 -12.64
C THR A 166 5.71 16.70 -11.84
N LEU A 167 5.75 17.05 -10.56
CA LEU A 167 4.59 17.16 -9.67
C LEU A 167 4.49 18.62 -9.22
N ILE A 168 3.35 19.29 -9.44
CA ILE A 168 3.13 20.67 -9.02
C ILE A 168 1.80 20.75 -8.28
N THR A 169 1.81 21.30 -7.06
CA THR A 169 0.57 21.65 -6.36
C THR A 169 0.32 23.15 -6.43
N GLY A 170 -0.92 23.54 -6.68
CA GLY A 170 -1.36 24.93 -6.63
C GLY A 170 -1.43 25.44 -5.20
N SER A 171 -1.43 26.76 -5.03
CA SER A 171 -1.57 27.37 -3.70
C SER A 171 -2.87 26.95 -3.01
N GLY A 172 -2.78 26.63 -1.70
CA GLY A 172 -3.93 26.20 -0.89
C GLY A 172 -4.56 24.87 -1.30
N SER A 173 -3.94 24.12 -2.22
CA SER A 173 -4.40 22.78 -2.58
C SER A 173 -4.22 21.77 -1.44
N SER A 174 -4.95 20.66 -1.48
CA SER A 174 -4.94 19.67 -0.39
C SER A 174 -5.06 18.24 -0.88
N ILE A 175 -4.47 17.32 -0.14
CA ILE A 175 -4.71 15.88 -0.27
C ILE A 175 -5.49 15.42 0.97
N ALA A 176 -6.74 15.02 0.76
CA ALA A 176 -7.61 14.51 1.80
C ALA A 176 -7.52 12.99 1.88
N LEU A 177 -7.15 12.47 3.04
CA LEU A 177 -7.17 11.04 3.34
C LEU A 177 -8.47 10.68 4.05
N ILE A 178 -9.24 9.75 3.51
CA ILE A 178 -10.51 9.31 4.08
C ILE A 178 -10.57 7.79 4.17
N ASN A 179 -11.50 7.29 5.00
CA ASN A 179 -11.79 5.86 5.17
C ASN A 179 -10.51 5.02 5.34
N ASP A 180 -9.73 5.36 6.37
CA ASP A 180 -8.49 4.69 6.77
C ASP A 180 -7.30 4.81 5.81
N ALA A 181 -7.36 5.67 4.78
CA ALA A 181 -6.15 6.05 4.05
C ALA A 181 -5.14 6.73 5.00
N GLN A 182 -3.87 6.33 4.92
CA GLN A 182 -2.79 6.84 5.78
C GLN A 182 -1.64 7.41 4.93
N ALA A 183 -1.11 8.58 5.31
CA ALA A 183 -0.04 9.25 4.57
C ALA A 183 1.23 8.40 4.42
N CYS A 184 1.52 7.53 5.39
CA CYS A 184 2.65 6.63 5.33
C CYS A 184 2.55 5.55 4.22
N HIS A 185 1.36 5.34 3.66
CA HIS A 185 1.11 4.42 2.54
C HIS A 185 0.87 5.15 1.21
N VAL A 186 1.17 6.45 1.13
CA VAL A 186 1.07 7.26 -0.08
C VAL A 186 2.48 7.60 -0.58
N PHE A 187 2.80 7.25 -1.83
CA PHE A 187 4.12 7.42 -2.43
C PHE A 187 4.04 8.13 -3.77
N TRP A 188 4.95 9.08 -3.99
CA TRP A 188 5.01 9.91 -5.20
C TRP A 188 6.39 9.78 -5.83
N GLN A 189 6.53 8.95 -6.85
CA GLN A 189 7.75 8.86 -7.65
C GLN A 189 7.71 9.92 -8.76
N VAL A 190 8.70 10.82 -8.76
CA VAL A 190 8.74 11.98 -9.65
C VAL A 190 10.06 11.97 -10.41
N THR A 191 10.00 11.84 -11.74
CA THR A 191 11.20 11.65 -12.58
C THR A 191 11.96 12.94 -12.84
N SER A 192 11.36 14.10 -12.56
CA SER A 192 12.09 15.37 -12.45
C SER A 192 11.97 15.93 -11.03
N SER A 193 11.32 17.08 -10.87
CA SER A 193 11.21 17.83 -9.63
C SER A 193 9.76 17.94 -9.17
N ALA A 194 9.59 18.14 -7.86
CA ALA A 194 8.30 18.47 -7.27
C ALA A 194 8.30 19.92 -6.74
N THR A 195 7.19 20.63 -6.93
CA THR A 195 6.95 21.96 -6.35
C THR A 195 5.63 21.95 -5.60
N LEU A 196 5.67 22.23 -4.30
CA LEU A 196 4.49 22.38 -3.48
C LEU A 196 4.15 23.87 -3.33
N GLY A 197 3.00 24.27 -3.87
CA GLY A 197 2.54 25.66 -3.86
C GLY A 197 2.25 26.19 -2.46
N SER A 198 2.19 27.52 -2.35
CA SER A 198 2.07 28.22 -1.06
C SER A 198 0.84 27.76 -0.28
N GLY A 199 1.02 27.44 1.00
CA GLY A 199 -0.06 26.99 1.89
C GLY A 199 -0.75 25.70 1.47
N SER A 200 -0.15 24.88 0.60
CA SER A 200 -0.71 23.57 0.25
C SER A 200 -0.56 22.56 1.41
N HIS A 201 -1.48 21.59 1.48
CA HIS A 201 -1.49 20.49 2.44
C HIS A 201 -1.23 19.17 1.70
N PHE A 202 0.01 18.70 1.77
CA PHE A 202 0.44 17.51 1.05
C PHE A 202 0.48 16.29 1.97
N ALA A 203 0.08 15.14 1.44
CA ALA A 203 0.15 13.85 2.13
C ALA A 203 0.98 12.85 1.32
N GLY A 204 1.92 12.18 1.99
CA GLY A 204 2.73 11.11 1.41
C GLY A 204 4.22 11.39 1.26
N THR A 205 4.94 10.38 0.82
CA THR A 205 6.40 10.40 0.61
C THR A 205 6.73 10.76 -0.84
N ILE A 206 7.38 11.91 -1.05
CA ILE A 206 7.89 12.32 -2.36
C ILE A 206 9.28 11.75 -2.59
N LEU A 207 9.45 11.00 -3.68
CA LEU A 207 10.68 10.41 -4.18
C LEU A 207 11.06 11.11 -5.50
N ALA A 208 11.70 12.29 -5.42
CA ALA A 208 12.05 13.09 -6.59
C ALA A 208 13.46 12.74 -7.11
N LEU A 209 13.61 12.65 -8.43
CA LEU A 209 14.91 12.42 -9.04
C LEU A 209 15.83 13.64 -8.88
N THR A 210 15.30 14.84 -9.10
CA THR A 210 16.07 16.08 -9.03
C THR A 210 15.81 16.83 -7.73
N SER A 211 14.91 17.81 -7.73
CA SER A 211 14.75 18.74 -6.60
C SER A 211 13.32 18.76 -6.08
N ILE A 212 13.15 19.20 -4.84
CA ILE A 212 11.85 19.45 -4.23
C ILE A 212 11.84 20.89 -3.69
N SER A 213 10.85 21.67 -4.06
CA SER A 213 10.64 23.04 -3.55
C SER A 213 9.30 23.14 -2.85
N LEU A 214 9.31 23.67 -1.63
CA LEU A 214 8.11 23.98 -0.86
C LEU A 214 8.01 25.50 -0.75
N ASP A 215 6.99 26.07 -1.37
CA ASP A 215 6.69 27.48 -1.25
C ASP A 215 6.14 27.80 0.14
N THR A 216 5.94 29.11 0.40
CA THR A 216 5.59 29.66 1.72
C THR A 216 4.48 28.88 2.42
N GLY A 217 4.76 28.35 3.60
CA GLY A 217 3.74 27.79 4.48
C GLY A 217 3.11 26.49 3.99
N ALA A 218 3.63 25.86 2.93
CA ALA A 218 3.23 24.50 2.57
C ALA A 218 3.50 23.54 3.74
N THR A 219 2.59 22.59 3.94
CA THR A 219 2.66 21.58 5.00
C THR A 219 2.68 20.19 4.39
N VAL A 220 3.43 19.28 5.00
CA VAL A 220 3.61 17.91 4.55
C VAL A 220 3.39 16.96 5.72
N ASP A 221 2.36 16.13 5.63
CA ASP A 221 2.26 14.88 6.39
C ASP A 221 2.86 13.77 5.54
N GLY A 222 4.15 13.53 5.70
CA GLY A 222 4.93 12.84 4.68
C GLY A 222 6.43 13.04 4.79
N ARG A 223 7.09 12.84 3.65
CA ARG A 223 8.54 12.99 3.51
C ARG A 223 8.88 13.68 2.20
N VAL A 224 9.97 14.44 2.17
CA VAL A 224 10.48 15.11 0.96
C VAL A 224 11.89 14.63 0.68
N LEU A 225 12.01 13.65 -0.23
CA LEU A 225 13.24 12.91 -0.50
C LEU A 225 13.73 13.17 -1.93
N ALA A 226 14.76 14.00 -2.07
CA ALA A 226 15.36 14.40 -3.35
C ALA A 226 16.69 13.66 -3.57
N ARG A 227 16.79 12.91 -4.66
CA ARG A 227 17.96 12.06 -4.96
C ARG A 227 19.19 12.86 -5.37
N ASN A 228 19.07 13.65 -6.44
CA ASN A 228 20.24 14.26 -7.09
C ASN A 228 20.29 15.78 -6.98
N GLY A 229 19.27 16.39 -6.38
CA GLY A 229 19.11 17.84 -6.34
C GLY A 229 18.94 18.38 -4.93
N ALA A 230 18.21 19.48 -4.86
CA ALA A 230 18.07 20.27 -3.63
C ALA A 230 16.67 20.14 -3.03
N VAL A 231 16.59 20.35 -1.71
CA VAL A 231 15.32 20.65 -1.02
C VAL A 231 15.32 22.12 -0.62
N THR A 232 14.31 22.87 -1.07
CA THR A 232 14.13 24.29 -0.75
C THR A 232 12.86 24.49 0.08
N LEU A 233 13.00 25.12 1.23
CA LEU A 233 11.94 25.32 2.23
C LEU A 233 11.71 26.81 2.47
N GLN A 234 10.45 27.18 2.65
CA GLN A 234 10.00 28.52 2.98
C GLN A 234 8.91 28.49 4.07
N GLY A 235 9.32 28.52 5.34
CA GLY A 235 8.41 28.58 6.49
C GLY A 235 7.43 27.40 6.58
N ASN A 236 7.92 26.18 6.36
CA ASN A 236 7.08 24.99 6.17
C ASN A 236 6.90 24.18 7.46
N THR A 237 5.92 23.28 7.46
CA THR A 237 5.82 22.22 8.48
C THR A 237 5.88 20.86 7.81
N ILE A 238 6.86 20.04 8.17
CA ILE A 238 7.05 18.71 7.61
C ILE A 238 7.04 17.71 8.76
N THR A 239 6.12 16.77 8.74
CA THR A 239 5.97 15.74 9.76
C THR A 239 6.06 14.38 9.10
N ARG A 240 7.08 13.60 9.47
CA ARG A 240 7.18 12.20 9.04
C ARG A 240 5.95 11.43 9.57
N PRO A 241 5.21 10.72 8.71
CA PRO A 241 4.01 10.01 9.13
C PRO A 241 4.39 8.76 9.91
N VAL A 242 3.58 8.43 10.92
CA VAL A 242 3.65 7.16 11.65
C VAL A 242 2.37 6.42 11.36
N CYS A 243 2.45 5.25 10.72
CA CYS A 243 1.24 4.46 10.47
C CYS A 243 0.65 3.99 11.80
N ALA A 244 -0.66 4.09 11.93
CA ALA A 244 -1.38 3.33 12.94
C ALA A 244 -1.18 1.83 12.66
N ALA A 245 -0.76 1.08 13.69
CA ALA A 245 -0.78 -0.37 13.61
C ALA A 245 -2.23 -0.84 13.37
N PRO A 246 -2.46 -1.86 12.52
CA PRO A 246 -3.80 -2.39 12.34
C PRO A 246 -4.35 -2.83 13.70
N ALA A 247 -5.60 -2.46 13.99
CA ALA A 247 -6.27 -2.91 15.19
C ALA A 247 -6.21 -4.44 15.24
N ALA A 248 -5.67 -5.00 16.32
CA ALA A 248 -5.58 -6.44 16.48
C ALA A 248 -6.99 -7.03 16.41
N THR A 249 -7.29 -7.78 15.35
CA THR A 249 -8.51 -8.59 15.29
C THR A 249 -8.42 -9.61 16.41
N THR A 250 -9.18 -9.40 17.49
CA THR A 250 -9.30 -10.39 18.56
C THR A 250 -9.94 -11.63 17.94
N ALA A 251 -9.12 -12.66 17.73
CA ALA A 251 -9.64 -13.96 17.33
C ALA A 251 -10.66 -14.42 18.39
N PRO A 252 -11.82 -14.98 18.00
CA PRO A 252 -12.78 -15.52 18.97
C PRO A 252 -12.06 -16.54 19.87
N ALA A 253 -12.19 -16.36 21.19
CA ALA A 253 -11.60 -17.27 22.15
C ALA A 253 -12.10 -18.71 21.89
N VAL A 254 -11.19 -19.60 21.50
CA VAL A 254 -11.48 -21.03 21.40
C VAL A 254 -11.72 -21.53 22.83
N ARG A 255 -12.98 -21.83 23.17
CA ARG A 255 -13.30 -22.52 24.43
C ARG A 255 -12.62 -23.89 24.43
N SER A 256 -11.82 -24.17 25.46
CA SER A 256 -11.22 -25.49 25.68
C SER A 256 -12.33 -26.55 25.74
N GLN A 257 -12.33 -27.45 24.76
CA GLN A 257 -13.15 -28.66 24.79
C GLN A 257 -12.48 -29.68 25.70
N VAL A 258 -13.20 -30.10 26.76
CA VAL A 258 -12.76 -31.12 27.71
C VAL A 258 -12.71 -32.45 26.99
N THR A 259 -11.51 -32.96 26.71
CA THR A 259 -11.31 -34.35 26.30
C THR A 259 -11.43 -35.24 27.54
N ALA A 260 -12.63 -35.71 27.85
CA ALA A 260 -12.82 -36.78 28.82
C ALA A 260 -12.34 -38.09 28.20
N VAL A 261 -11.21 -38.63 28.69
CA VAL A 261 -10.77 -39.99 28.37
C VAL A 261 -11.61 -40.95 29.21
N PRO A 262 -12.41 -41.86 28.63
CA PRO A 262 -13.13 -42.86 29.40
C PRO A 262 -12.12 -43.85 29.98
N VAL A 263 -12.11 -44.01 31.31
CA VAL A 263 -11.36 -45.08 31.98
C VAL A 263 -12.40 -46.13 32.41
N GLY A 264 -12.46 -47.24 31.67
CA GLY A 264 -13.36 -48.36 31.96
C GLY A 264 -12.99 -49.59 31.13
N ALA A 265 -13.09 -50.77 31.74
CA ALA A 265 -12.76 -52.03 31.08
C ALA A 265 -13.67 -52.30 29.88
N VAL A 266 -13.07 -52.65 28.75
CA VAL A 266 -13.77 -53.19 27.59
C VAL A 266 -14.30 -54.58 27.94
N SER A 267 -15.63 -54.75 27.91
CA SER A 267 -16.24 -56.07 27.99
C SER A 267 -16.02 -56.78 26.65
N THR A 268 -15.20 -57.81 26.64
CA THR A 268 -15.03 -58.71 25.49
C THR A 268 -16.26 -59.60 25.39
N GLY A 269 -17.21 -59.19 24.54
CA GLY A 269 -18.30 -60.04 24.07
C GLY A 269 -17.76 -61.22 23.26
N ASP A 270 -18.34 -62.38 23.53
CA ASP A 270 -18.02 -63.71 23.04
C ASP A 270 -18.24 -63.85 21.53
N GLY A 271 -17.19 -64.34 20.87
CA GLY A 271 -17.19 -64.61 19.44
C GLY A 271 -18.16 -65.73 19.05
N SER A 272 -18.82 -65.55 17.91
CA SER A 272 -19.31 -66.65 17.09
C SER A 272 -18.88 -66.42 15.65
N THR A 273 -18.03 -67.33 15.17
CA THR A 273 -17.56 -67.43 13.78
C THR A 273 -18.24 -68.59 13.08
N SER A 274 -18.69 -68.37 11.85
CA SER A 274 -18.83 -69.39 10.80
C SER A 274 -18.09 -68.83 9.57
N GLY A 275 -17.24 -69.55 8.83
CA GLY A 275 -16.67 -70.88 8.92
C GLY A 275 -15.67 -71.06 7.75
N GLY A 276 -14.79 -72.05 7.85
CA GLY A 276 -13.99 -72.62 6.76
C GLY A 276 -12.52 -72.16 6.72
N SER A 277 -11.57 -72.86 7.38
CA SER A 277 -10.75 -74.00 6.88
C SER A 277 -9.98 -73.67 5.57
N SER A 278 -8.65 -73.77 5.41
CA SER A 278 -7.57 -74.47 6.11
C SER A 278 -6.20 -74.08 5.44
N PRO A 279 -5.02 -74.52 5.92
CA PRO A 279 -3.85 -73.65 6.13
C PRO A 279 -2.56 -74.01 5.35
N VAL A 280 -1.65 -73.05 5.17
CA VAL A 280 -0.16 -73.14 5.19
C VAL A 280 0.37 -71.70 5.08
N GLY A 281 1.37 -71.16 5.76
CA GLY A 281 2.36 -71.60 6.72
C GLY A 281 3.39 -70.45 6.87
N LEU A 282 3.87 -70.23 8.09
CA LEU A 282 5.18 -69.64 8.46
C LEU A 282 5.54 -68.19 8.07
N ALA A 283 5.50 -67.34 9.09
CA ALA A 283 6.55 -66.44 9.60
C ALA A 283 7.61 -65.86 8.64
N LEU A 284 7.83 -64.54 8.69
CA LEU A 284 9.10 -63.94 9.13
C LEU A 284 9.06 -62.40 9.15
N ILE A 285 9.81 -61.87 10.10
CA ILE A 285 10.10 -60.47 10.43
C ILE A 285 10.82 -59.78 9.27
N GLY A 286 10.48 -58.53 8.96
CA GLY A 286 11.19 -57.73 7.97
C GLY A 286 11.20 -56.24 8.32
N ALA A 287 12.31 -55.78 8.87
CA ALA A 287 12.63 -54.36 9.07
C ALA A 287 12.87 -53.68 7.71
N LEU A 288 12.33 -52.47 7.51
CA LEU A 288 12.66 -51.63 6.37
C LEU A 288 13.71 -50.58 6.77
N ALA A 289 14.91 -50.75 6.25
CA ALA A 289 15.94 -49.71 6.14
C ALA A 289 15.87 -49.12 4.72
N VAL A 290 15.99 -47.79 4.60
CA VAL A 290 16.19 -47.12 3.31
C VAL A 290 17.46 -46.26 3.41
N ALA A 291 18.54 -46.75 2.79
CA ALA A 291 19.63 -45.94 2.23
C ALA A 291 19.12 -45.41 0.87
N GLY A 292 19.34 -44.15 0.44
CA GLY A 292 20.62 -43.50 0.19
C GLY A 292 21.00 -43.68 -1.30
N ILE A 293 21.26 -42.59 -2.03
CA ILE A 293 22.09 -42.38 -3.26
C ILE A 293 21.71 -40.94 -3.75
N GLY A 294 22.59 -39.92 -3.69
CA GLY A 294 23.67 -39.64 -4.66
C GLY A 294 23.06 -39.10 -5.96
N GLY A 295 23.21 -37.85 -6.42
CA GLY A 295 24.37 -36.98 -6.53
C GLY A 295 24.46 -36.54 -8.02
N ALA A 296 24.75 -35.26 -8.29
CA ALA A 296 25.54 -34.76 -9.45
C ALA A 296 25.22 -33.28 -9.75
N SER A 297 26.20 -32.43 -9.46
CA SER A 297 26.32 -31.07 -9.99
C SER A 297 26.87 -31.13 -11.41
N TRP A 298 26.43 -30.21 -12.29
CA TRP A 298 27.15 -29.88 -13.51
C TRP A 298 27.40 -28.37 -13.59
N PHE A 299 28.67 -28.02 -13.42
CA PHE A 299 29.25 -26.79 -13.95
C PHE A 299 29.62 -27.02 -15.42
N VAL A 300 29.19 -26.13 -16.32
CA VAL A 300 29.79 -26.00 -17.65
C VAL A 300 30.14 -24.53 -17.87
N THR A 301 31.40 -24.22 -17.60
CA THR A 301 32.14 -23.11 -18.21
C THR A 301 32.41 -23.40 -19.68
N ARG A 302 32.17 -22.44 -20.58
CA ARG A 302 32.79 -22.46 -21.91
C ARG A 302 33.52 -21.15 -22.22
N ARG A 303 34.78 -21.32 -22.59
CA ARG A 303 35.83 -20.32 -22.84
C ARG A 303 35.57 -19.49 -24.11
N ARG A 304 36.18 -18.30 -24.06
CA ARG A 304 36.51 -17.37 -25.16
C ARG A 304 37.09 -18.05 -26.40
N SER A 305 36.76 -17.47 -27.57
CA SER A 305 37.57 -17.52 -28.78
C SER A 305 37.97 -16.09 -29.17
N VAL A 306 39.25 -15.93 -29.49
CA VAL A 306 39.87 -14.72 -30.02
C VAL A 306 39.60 -14.65 -31.53
N GLY A 307 39.41 -13.42 -32.01
CA GLY A 307 39.36 -12.98 -33.39
C GLY A 307 39.30 -11.47 -33.36
#